data_AF-A0A377ZGJ2-F1
#
_entry.id   AF-A0A377ZGJ2-F1
#
_cell.length_a   1.000
_cell.length_b   1.000
_cell.length_c   1.000
_cell.angle_alpha   90.00
_cell.angle_beta   90.00
_cell.angle_gamma   90.00
#
_symmetry.space_group_name_H-M   'P 1'
#
loop_
_entity.id
_entity.type
_entity.pdbx_description
1 polymer ?
#
loop_
_entity_poly.entity_id
_entity_poly.type
_entity_poly.pdbx_seq_one_letter_code
_entity_poly.pdbx_strand_id
1 'polypeptide(L)'
;MKSSLDISLETLTLAVSLSALFSGCFVVASGGLADKFGRMRMTTLGLGLSIVGSAMLVVAQGPGLFLAGRVLQGLSAACIMPATLALIKTWYEGRARQRAVSFWVIGSWGGSGLCSFVGGAIATGLGWRWIFVFSIAVALLALFFAARHAGEPQRQRQPA
;
A
#
# COMPACT_ATOMS: atom_id res chain seq x y z
N MET A 1 -20.96 18.74 -15.82
CA MET A 1 -20.53 17.63 -16.70
C MET A 1 -19.47 18.16 -17.65
N LYS A 2 -18.29 17.50 -17.69
CA LYS A 2 -17.07 17.83 -18.48
C LYS A 2 -16.24 19.05 -18.00
N SER A 3 -14.92 18.87 -18.08
CA SER A 3 -13.81 19.82 -17.82
C SER A 3 -13.24 19.89 -16.41
N SER A 4 -12.38 18.93 -16.03
CA SER A 4 -11.31 19.20 -15.05
C SER A 4 -10.04 18.37 -15.23
N LEU A 5 -10.03 17.23 -15.93
CA LEU A 5 -8.79 16.62 -16.40
C LEU A 5 -9.03 15.98 -17.76
N ASP A 6 -8.32 16.46 -18.77
CA ASP A 6 -8.19 15.88 -20.12
C ASP A 6 -7.38 14.56 -20.06
N ILE A 7 -7.68 13.72 -19.06
CA ILE A 7 -7.10 12.39 -18.95
C ILE A 7 -8.07 11.46 -19.66
N SER A 8 -7.67 11.02 -20.85
CA SER A 8 -8.40 10.03 -21.64
C SER A 8 -8.68 8.79 -20.77
N LEU A 9 -9.83 8.14 -20.98
CA LEU A 9 -10.16 6.86 -20.31
C LEU A 9 -9.06 5.82 -20.54
N GLU A 10 -8.39 5.90 -21.68
CA GLU A 10 -7.19 5.11 -21.99
C GLU A 10 -6.07 5.36 -20.98
N THR A 11 -5.78 6.62 -20.66
CA THR A 11 -4.72 6.98 -19.70
C THR A 11 -5.06 6.53 -18.28
N LEU A 12 -6.33 6.59 -17.87
CA LEU A 12 -6.76 6.05 -16.57
C LEU A 12 -6.59 4.52 -16.51
N THR A 13 -7.00 3.84 -17.57
CA THR A 13 -6.91 2.37 -17.66
C THR A 13 -5.45 1.94 -17.71
N LEU A 14 -4.63 2.61 -18.52
CA LEU A 14 -3.18 2.42 -18.58
C LEU A 14 -2.53 2.64 -17.22
N ALA A 15 -2.93 3.69 -16.48
CA ALA A 15 -2.36 3.98 -15.18
C ALA A 15 -2.67 2.88 -14.13
N VAL A 16 -3.87 2.29 -14.17
CA VAL A 16 -4.21 1.11 -13.35
C VAL A 16 -3.39 -0.10 -13.78
N SER A 17 -3.35 -0.41 -15.07
CA SER A 17 -2.56 -1.54 -15.60
C SER A 17 -1.08 -1.42 -15.27
N LEU A 18 -0.51 -0.23 -15.36
CA LEU A 18 0.89 0.04 -15.03
C LEU A 18 1.18 -0.24 -13.56
N SER A 19 0.30 0.21 -12.66
CA SER A 19 0.45 -0.07 -11.22
C SER A 19 0.41 -1.57 -10.91
N ALA A 20 -0.50 -2.32 -11.57
CA ALA A 20 -0.59 -3.76 -11.41
C ALA A 20 0.63 -4.50 -11.99
N LEU A 21 1.10 -4.07 -13.17
CA LEU A 21 2.28 -4.63 -13.82
C LEU A 21 3.54 -4.45 -12.96
N PHE A 22 3.80 -3.22 -12.51
CA PHE A 22 4.93 -2.93 -11.64
C PHE A 22 4.80 -3.66 -10.31
N SER A 23 3.60 -3.69 -9.72
CA SER A 23 3.38 -4.46 -8.50
C SER A 23 3.74 -5.93 -8.68
N GLY A 24 3.27 -6.58 -9.76
CA GLY A 24 3.54 -8.00 -10.04
C GLY A 24 5.02 -8.29 -10.34
N CYS A 25 5.66 -7.47 -11.19
CA CYS A 25 7.08 -7.65 -11.52
C CYS A 25 7.99 -7.44 -10.31
N PHE A 26 7.66 -6.48 -9.44
CA PHE A 26 8.50 -6.12 -8.31
C PHE A 26 8.17 -6.89 -7.03
N VAL A 27 7.03 -7.58 -6.92
CA VAL A 27 6.66 -8.35 -5.71
C VAL A 27 7.67 -9.47 -5.43
N VAL A 28 8.20 -10.10 -6.47
CA VAL A 28 9.18 -11.19 -6.33
C VAL A 28 10.53 -10.64 -5.86
N ALA A 29 10.98 -9.55 -6.49
CA ALA A 29 12.23 -8.88 -6.13
C ALA A 29 12.19 -8.31 -4.70
N SER A 30 11.10 -7.61 -4.35
CA SER A 30 10.89 -7.05 -3.02
C SER A 30 10.73 -8.12 -1.94
N GLY A 31 10.16 -9.29 -2.25
CA GLY A 31 10.14 -10.44 -1.33
C GLY A 31 11.55 -10.88 -0.94
N GLY A 32 12.44 -11.06 -1.92
CA GLY A 32 13.84 -11.41 -1.67
C GLY A 32 14.62 -10.31 -0.92
N LEU A 33 14.37 -9.04 -1.24
CA LEU A 33 14.97 -7.92 -0.50
C LEU A 33 14.41 -7.81 0.92
N ALA A 34 13.13 -8.12 1.16
CA ALA A 34 12.51 -8.07 2.49
C ALA A 34 13.15 -9.08 3.44
N ASP A 35 13.50 -10.26 2.91
CA ASP A 35 14.20 -11.29 3.66
C ASP A 35 15.65 -10.90 3.99
N LYS A 36 16.32 -10.11 3.15
CA LYS A 36 17.69 -9.62 3.38
C LYS A 36 17.78 -8.37 4.26
N PHE A 37 16.92 -7.38 4.04
CA PHE A 37 17.00 -6.07 4.73
C PHE A 37 16.25 -6.01 6.06
N GLY A 38 15.43 -7.02 6.35
CA GLY A 38 14.56 -7.06 7.51
C GLY A 38 13.13 -6.62 7.15
N ARG A 39 12.17 -7.49 7.48
CA ARG A 39 10.76 -7.36 7.07
C ARG A 39 10.13 -6.05 7.54
N MET A 40 10.47 -5.57 8.74
CA MET A 40 9.92 -4.33 9.29
C MET A 40 10.44 -3.05 8.59
N ARG A 41 11.70 -3.05 8.15
CA ARG A 41 12.26 -1.95 7.35
C ARG A 41 11.61 -1.88 5.98
N MET A 42 11.36 -3.04 5.36
CA MET A 42 10.69 -3.10 4.06
C MET A 42 9.23 -2.61 4.14
N THR A 43 8.49 -2.98 5.20
CA THR A 43 7.14 -2.44 5.45
C THR A 43 7.15 -0.92 5.61
N THR A 44 8.11 -0.39 6.36
CA THR A 44 8.26 1.05 6.59
C THR A 44 8.61 1.81 5.30
N LEU A 45 9.53 1.26 4.49
CA LEU A 45 9.88 1.79 3.16
C LEU A 45 8.65 1.80 2.24
N GLY A 46 7.92 0.69 2.16
CA GLY A 46 6.70 0.57 1.35
C GLY A 46 5.63 1.59 1.76
N LEU A 47 5.45 1.82 3.07
CA LEU A 47 4.55 2.86 3.58
C LEU A 47 5.03 4.27 3.21
N GLY A 48 6.34 4.55 3.30
CA GLY A 48 6.91 5.80 2.84
C GLY A 48 6.68 6.05 1.34
N LEU A 49 6.90 5.04 0.51
CA LEU A 49 6.58 5.06 -0.92
C LEU A 49 5.08 5.32 -1.19
N SER A 50 4.19 4.75 -0.36
CA SER A 50 2.74 4.98 -0.47
C SER A 50 2.37 6.43 -0.20
N ILE A 51 2.97 7.03 0.83
CA ILE A 51 2.74 8.43 1.21
C ILE A 51 3.24 9.36 0.10
N VAL A 52 4.46 9.15 -0.37
CA VAL A 52 5.06 9.96 -1.45
C VAL A 52 4.27 9.81 -2.74
N GLY A 53 3.88 8.59 -3.10
CA GLY A 53 3.09 8.31 -4.29
C GLY A 53 1.73 8.99 -4.22
N SER A 54 1.03 8.83 -3.10
CA SER A 54 -0.27 9.48 -2.90
C SER A 54 -0.15 11.01 -2.88
N ALA A 55 0.92 11.58 -2.30
CA ALA A 55 1.16 13.02 -2.35
C ALA A 55 1.40 13.52 -3.78
N MET A 56 2.15 12.77 -4.61
CA MET A 56 2.29 13.07 -6.04
C MET A 56 0.95 13.03 -6.77
N LEU A 57 0.06 12.08 -6.46
CA LEU A 57 -1.28 12.04 -7.04
C LEU A 57 -2.16 13.21 -6.56
N VAL A 58 -2.03 13.64 -5.31
CA VAL A 58 -2.75 14.82 -4.78
C VAL A 58 -2.29 16.09 -5.48
N VAL A 59 -1.00 16.24 -5.80
CA VAL A 59 -0.45 17.44 -6.45
C VAL A 59 -0.53 17.35 -7.98
N ALA A 60 -0.82 16.17 -8.54
CA ALA A 60 -0.87 15.96 -9.99
C ALA A 60 -1.77 16.98 -10.70
N GLN A 61 -1.14 17.78 -11.58
CA GLN A 61 -1.78 18.73 -12.48
C GLN A 61 -1.78 18.22 -13.94
N GLY A 62 -1.20 17.06 -14.21
CA GLY A 62 -1.13 16.48 -15.55
C GLY A 62 -0.93 14.95 -15.57
N PRO A 63 -1.13 14.31 -16.73
CA PRO A 63 -1.10 12.85 -16.88
C PRO A 63 0.26 12.23 -16.56
N GLY A 64 1.38 12.89 -16.89
CA GLY A 64 2.71 12.38 -16.60
C GLY A 64 2.98 12.18 -15.10
N LEU A 65 2.64 13.17 -14.27
CA LEU A 65 2.81 13.08 -12.81
C LEU A 65 1.86 12.05 -12.20
N PHE A 66 0.65 11.91 -12.77
CA PHE A 66 -0.32 10.91 -12.36
C PHE A 66 0.19 9.48 -12.63
N LEU A 67 0.77 9.23 -13.81
CA LEU A 67 1.37 7.93 -14.15
C LEU A 67 2.58 7.62 -13.25
N ALA A 68 3.47 8.58 -13.05
CA ALA A 68 4.63 8.41 -12.17
C ALA A 68 4.22 8.04 -10.74
N GLY A 69 3.20 8.71 -10.20
CA GLY A 69 2.64 8.39 -8.89
C GLY A 69 2.04 6.97 -8.83
N ARG A 70 1.41 6.49 -9.90
CA ARG A 70 0.85 5.13 -9.97
C ARG A 70 1.92 4.05 -10.07
N VAL A 71 3.02 4.32 -10.77
CA VAL A 71 4.21 3.45 -10.73
C VAL A 71 4.69 3.33 -9.29
N LEU A 72 4.84 4.46 -8.59
CA LEU A 72 5.29 4.48 -7.19
C LEU A 72 4.33 3.72 -6.25
N GLN A 73 3.02 3.80 -6.51
CA GLN A 73 2.01 3.06 -5.76
C GLN A 73 2.11 1.55 -6.02
N GLY A 74 2.41 1.13 -7.25
CA GLY A 74 2.71 -0.26 -7.58
C GLY A 74 3.96 -0.79 -6.86
N LEU A 75 5.03 0.01 -6.80
CA LEU A 75 6.24 -0.30 -6.02
C LEU A 75 5.94 -0.41 -4.52
N SER A 76 5.14 0.51 -3.98
CA SER A 76 4.69 0.45 -2.58
C SER A 76 3.92 -0.85 -2.29
N ALA A 77 2.97 -1.21 -3.15
CA ALA A 77 2.18 -2.45 -3.02
C ALA A 77 3.07 -3.70 -3.07
N ALA A 78 4.03 -3.73 -3.98
CA ALA A 78 5.02 -4.80 -4.10
C ALA A 78 5.82 -4.98 -2.80
N CYS A 79 6.22 -3.91 -2.12
CA CYS A 79 6.94 -4.00 -0.85
C CYS A 79 6.05 -4.39 0.34
N ILE A 80 4.84 -3.82 0.44
CA ILE A 80 3.97 -3.99 1.62
C ILE A 80 3.41 -5.41 1.73
N MET A 81 2.92 -5.98 0.62
CA MET A 81 2.28 -7.30 0.59
C MET A 81 3.16 -8.44 1.14
N PRO A 82 4.35 -8.71 0.57
CA PRO A 82 5.21 -9.80 1.04
C PRO A 82 5.76 -9.53 2.44
N ALA A 83 6.08 -8.27 2.77
CA ALA A 83 6.62 -7.92 4.08
C ALA A 83 5.59 -8.12 5.21
N THR A 84 4.34 -7.69 5.02
CA THR A 84 3.28 -7.91 6.02
C THR A 84 2.92 -9.37 6.18
N LEU A 85 2.84 -10.15 5.09
CA LEU A 85 2.59 -11.58 5.18
C LEU A 85 3.76 -12.34 5.87
N ALA A 86 5.00 -11.94 5.60
CA ALA A 86 6.18 -12.51 6.27
C ALA A 86 6.23 -12.15 7.76
N LEU A 87 5.81 -10.95 8.15
CA LEU A 87 5.60 -10.59 9.56
C LEU A 87 4.56 -11.50 10.21
N ILE A 88 3.38 -11.69 9.61
CA ILE A 88 2.37 -12.58 10.18
C ILE A 88 2.90 -14.01 10.39
N LYS A 89 3.68 -14.53 9.45
CA LYS A 89 4.30 -15.86 9.57
C LYS A 89 5.40 -15.96 10.63
N THR A 90 6.04 -14.84 10.99
CA THR A 90 7.10 -14.82 12.02
C THR A 90 6.55 -14.58 13.42
N TRP A 91 5.46 -13.82 13.56
CA TRP A 91 4.85 -13.51 14.85
C TRP A 91 3.82 -14.55 15.34
N TYR A 92 3.26 -15.36 14.44
CA TYR A 92 2.20 -16.32 14.79
C TYR A 92 2.54 -17.74 14.34
N GLU A 93 2.40 -18.70 15.26
CA GLU A 93 2.58 -20.13 15.02
C GLU A 93 1.26 -20.93 15.10
N GLY A 94 1.22 -22.08 14.43
CA GLY A 94 0.09 -23.02 14.49
C GLY A 94 -1.28 -22.43 14.08
N ARG A 95 -2.33 -22.71 14.88
CA ARG A 95 -3.71 -22.25 14.64
C ARG A 95 -3.85 -20.72 14.68
N ALA A 96 -2.97 -20.02 15.40
CA ALA A 96 -3.00 -18.56 15.47
C ALA A 96 -2.58 -17.92 14.13
N ARG A 97 -1.66 -18.56 13.39
CA ARG A 97 -1.25 -18.12 12.04
C ARG A 97 -2.42 -18.10 11.06
N GLN A 98 -3.24 -19.16 11.04
CA GLN A 98 -4.40 -19.21 10.16
C GLN A 98 -5.39 -18.08 10.46
N ARG A 99 -5.68 -17.82 11.75
CA ARG A 99 -6.55 -16.67 12.12
C ARG A 99 -5.95 -15.34 11.71
N ALA A 100 -4.66 -15.11 11.97
CA ALA A 100 -4.00 -13.86 11.61
C ALA A 100 -4.00 -13.62 10.09
N VAL A 101 -3.77 -14.67 9.29
CA VAL A 101 -3.91 -14.60 7.82
C VAL A 101 -5.36 -14.32 7.42
N SER A 102 -6.35 -14.96 8.06
CA SER A 102 -7.76 -14.68 7.79
C SER A 102 -8.10 -13.20 8.06
N PHE A 103 -7.69 -12.63 9.20
CA PHE A 103 -7.89 -11.20 9.48
C PHE A 103 -7.17 -10.30 8.48
N TRP A 104 -5.95 -10.67 8.06
CA TRP A 104 -5.22 -9.91 7.04
C TRP A 104 -5.91 -9.94 5.66
N VAL A 105 -6.47 -11.10 5.27
CA VAL A 105 -7.28 -11.24 4.04
C VAL A 105 -8.56 -10.43 4.16
N ILE A 106 -9.27 -10.53 5.29
CA ILE A 106 -10.49 -9.75 5.56
C ILE A 106 -10.19 -8.25 5.48
N GLY A 107 -9.08 -7.78 6.06
CA GLY A 107 -8.67 -6.38 5.98
C GLY A 107 -8.33 -5.96 4.55
N SER A 108 -7.56 -6.77 3.83
CA SER A 108 -7.10 -6.43 2.46
C SER A 108 -8.25 -6.43 1.45
N TRP A 109 -9.05 -7.49 1.46
CA TRP A 109 -10.14 -7.69 0.48
C TRP A 109 -11.44 -7.03 0.93
N GLY A 110 -11.81 -7.17 2.20
CA GLY A 110 -12.99 -6.49 2.77
C GLY A 110 -12.80 -4.97 2.81
N GLY A 111 -11.59 -4.49 3.08
CA GLY A 111 -11.25 -3.07 3.01
C GLY A 111 -11.40 -2.50 1.59
N SER A 112 -11.13 -3.28 0.54
CA SER A 112 -11.28 -2.84 -0.85
C SER A 112 -12.73 -2.52 -1.22
N GLY A 113 -13.70 -3.31 -0.71
CA GLY A 113 -15.13 -3.06 -0.89
C GLY A 113 -15.57 -1.78 -0.17
N LEU A 114 -15.16 -1.62 1.09
CA LEU A 114 -15.46 -0.42 1.87
C LEU A 114 -14.83 0.84 1.24
N CYS A 115 -13.59 0.72 0.77
CA CYS A 115 -12.87 1.79 0.09
C CYS A 115 -13.56 2.22 -1.21
N SER A 116 -14.17 1.30 -1.96
CA SER A 116 -14.95 1.65 -3.16
C SER A 116 -16.19 2.46 -2.82
N PHE A 117 -16.91 2.09 -1.75
CA PHE A 117 -18.10 2.81 -1.30
C PHE A 117 -17.76 4.21 -0.78
N VAL A 118 -16.78 4.29 0.14
CA VAL A 118 -16.31 5.54 0.74
C VAL A 118 -15.64 6.42 -0.31
N GLY A 119 -14.81 5.84 -1.17
CA GLY A 119 -14.14 6.55 -2.27
C GLY A 119 -15.13 7.13 -3.27
N GLY A 120 -16.21 6.41 -3.60
CA GLY A 120 -17.30 6.91 -4.42
C GLY A 120 -18.02 8.10 -3.78
N ALA A 121 -18.37 8.00 -2.49
CA ALA A 121 -19.01 9.09 -1.75
C ALA A 121 -18.13 10.34 -1.61
N ILE A 122 -16.82 10.15 -1.38
CA ILE A 122 -15.85 11.25 -1.31
C ILE A 122 -15.65 11.89 -2.70
N ALA A 123 -15.57 11.08 -3.76
CA ALA A 123 -15.41 11.56 -5.12
C ALA A 123 -16.56 12.46 -5.57
N THR A 124 -17.80 12.10 -5.22
CA THR A 124 -19.01 12.86 -5.59
C THR A 124 -19.22 14.10 -4.72
N GLY A 125 -18.79 14.08 -3.46
CA GLY A 125 -18.92 15.21 -2.54
C GLY A 125 -17.76 16.21 -2.58
N LEU A 126 -16.57 15.79 -2.15
CA LEU A 126 -15.41 16.67 -1.94
C LEU A 126 -14.41 16.68 -3.12
N GLY A 127 -14.55 15.73 -4.04
CA GLY A 127 -13.69 15.60 -5.22
C GLY A 127 -12.61 14.51 -5.06
N TRP A 128 -12.20 13.96 -6.19
CA TRP A 128 -11.33 12.77 -6.27
C TRP A 128 -9.97 12.90 -5.55
N ARG A 129 -9.44 14.13 -5.40
CA ARG A 129 -8.15 14.38 -4.71
C ARG A 129 -8.21 13.98 -3.23
N TRP A 130 -9.37 14.11 -2.59
CA TRP A 130 -9.55 13.76 -1.18
C TRP A 130 -9.39 12.27 -0.90
N ILE A 131 -9.65 11.40 -1.89
CA ILE A 131 -9.41 9.95 -1.77
C ILE A 131 -7.94 9.69 -1.47
N PHE A 132 -7.04 10.41 -2.15
CA PHE A 132 -5.60 10.28 -1.93
C PHE A 132 -5.15 10.91 -0.61
N VAL A 133 -5.77 12.02 -0.18
CA VAL A 133 -5.51 12.62 1.15
C VAL A 133 -5.87 11.64 2.27
N PHE A 134 -7.03 10.99 2.18
CA PHE A 134 -7.42 9.93 3.12
C PHE A 134 -6.45 8.75 3.07
N SER A 135 -6.01 8.33 1.88
CA SER A 135 -5.01 7.28 1.73
C SER A 135 -3.68 7.64 2.42
N ILE A 136 -3.22 8.90 2.29
CA ILE A 136 -2.04 9.41 3.01
C ILE A 136 -2.25 9.34 4.53
N ALA A 137 -3.41 9.79 5.03
CA ALA A 137 -3.71 9.76 6.46
C ALA A 137 -3.69 8.32 7.01
N VAL A 138 -4.27 7.36 6.29
CA VAL A 138 -4.25 5.94 6.65
C VAL A 138 -2.82 5.38 6.60
N ALA A 139 -2.04 5.73 5.57
CA ALA A 139 -0.65 5.29 5.46
C ALA A 139 0.23 5.86 6.57
N LEU A 140 0.00 7.12 6.99
CA LEU A 140 0.68 7.74 8.13
C LEU A 140 0.30 7.06 9.45
N LEU A 141 -0.98 6.74 9.66
CA LEU A 141 -1.41 5.97 10.83
C LEU A 141 -0.75 4.59 10.85
N ALA A 142 -0.74 3.88 9.73
CA ALA A 142 -0.07 2.59 9.61
C ALA A 142 1.44 2.70 9.88
N LEU A 143 2.10 3.76 9.38
CA LEU A 143 3.50 4.04 9.64
C LEU A 143 3.75 4.33 11.13
N PHE A 144 2.86 5.09 11.77
CA PHE A 144 2.95 5.38 13.20
C PHE A 144 2.81 4.10 14.04
N PHE A 145 1.84 3.23 13.74
CA PHE A 145 1.69 1.94 14.40
C PHE A 145 2.89 1.02 14.13
N ALA A 146 3.39 0.97 12.90
CA ALA A 146 4.57 0.19 12.54
C ALA A 146 5.81 0.69 13.29
N ALA A 147 6.04 2.00 13.38
CA ALA A 147 7.16 2.59 14.12
C ALA A 147 7.05 2.35 15.63
N ARG A 148 5.83 2.43 16.20
CA ARG A 148 5.57 2.14 17.62
C ARG A 148 5.90 0.68 17.98
N HIS A 149 5.52 -0.28 17.13
CA HIS A 149 5.75 -1.70 17.39
C HIS A 149 7.15 -2.17 16.93
N ALA A 150 7.79 -1.46 15.99
CA ALA A 150 9.19 -1.69 15.62
C ALA A 150 10.17 -1.32 16.74
N GLY A 151 9.72 -0.55 17.73
CA GLY A 151 10.47 -0.19 18.92
C GLY A 151 10.60 -1.33 19.95
N GLU A 152 9.91 -2.46 19.78
CA GLU A 152 10.19 -3.65 20.59
C GLU A 152 11.46 -4.32 20.05
N PRO A 153 12.57 -4.32 20.82
CA PRO A 153 13.79 -4.98 20.41
C PRO A 153 13.50 -6.47 20.31
N GLN A 154 13.44 -6.96 19.06
CA GLN A 154 13.34 -8.35 18.67
C GLN A 154 14.65 -9.06 19.02
N ARG A 155 14.94 -9.16 20.32
CA ARG A 155 16.05 -9.89 20.91
C ARG A 155 15.50 -11.01 21.80
N GLN A 156 14.60 -11.83 21.27
CA GLN A 156 14.21 -13.12 21.85
C GLN A 156 13.74 -14.00 20.69
N ARG A 157 14.13 -15.25 20.50
CA ARG A 157 15.03 -16.18 21.17
C ARG A 157 15.21 -17.26 20.10
N GLN A 158 16.44 -17.58 19.71
CA GLN A 158 16.72 -18.83 19.03
C GLN A 158 17.08 -19.80 20.18
N PRO A 159 16.20 -20.73 20.58
CA PRO A 159 16.62 -21.77 21.51
C PRO A 159 17.58 -22.70 20.76
N ALA A 160 18.75 -22.92 21.36
CA ALA A 160 19.70 -23.95 21.00
C ALA A 160 19.13 -25.34 21.24
#